data_AF-A0A948W862-F1
#
_entry.id   AF-A0A948W862-F1
#
_cell.length_a   1.000
_cell.length_b   1.000
_cell.length_c   1.000
_cell.angle_alpha   90.00
_cell.angle_beta   90.00
_cell.angle_gamma   90.00
#
_symmetry.space_group_name_H-M   'P 1'
#
loop_
_entity.id
_entity.type
_entity.pdbx_description
1 polymer ?
#
loop_
_entity_poly.entity_id
_entity_poly.type
_entity_poly.pdbx_seq_one_letter_code
_entity_poly.pdbx_strand_id
1 'polypeptide(L)' 'MIHPYDNTTQTRWNRGEFKVQLNLPNNPRPMGFCDGSPEDVAELCSIAESEGADDVKIHKKHLKSGREVWTLGGPG' A
#
# COMPACT_ATOMS: atom_id res chain seq x y z
N MET A 1 10.16 -0.89 4.38
CA MET A 1 10.21 -1.87 3.27
C MET A 1 8.81 -2.36 2.95
N ILE A 2 8.50 -2.50 1.66
CA ILE A 2 7.20 -3.00 1.20
C ILE A 2 7.18 -4.53 1.29
N HIS A 3 6.26 -5.08 2.06
CA HIS A 3 6.04 -6.51 2.12
C HIS A 3 4.94 -6.91 1.13
N PRO A 4 5.20 -7.81 0.17
CA PRO A 4 4.18 -8.26 -0.76
C PRO A 4 3.03 -8.96 -0.02
N TYR A 5 1.85 -8.97 -0.64
CA TYR A 5 0.69 -9.65 -0.09
C TYR A 5 0.91 -11.16 0.00
N ASP A 6 0.88 -11.68 1.22
CA ASP A 6 0.97 -13.10 1.56
C ASP A 6 0.09 -13.38 2.80
N ASN A 7 -0.25 -14.64 3.05
CA ASN A 7 -0.98 -15.03 4.27
C ASN A 7 -0.26 -14.58 5.54
N THR A 8 1.07 -14.63 5.54
CA THR A 8 1.89 -14.21 6.68
C THR A 8 1.76 -12.71 6.92
N THR A 9 1.89 -11.90 5.86
CA THR A 9 1.85 -10.44 5.97
C THR A 9 0.44 -9.94 6.26
N GLN A 10 -0.58 -10.59 5.71
CA GLN A 10 -1.98 -10.34 6.05
C GLN A 10 -2.28 -10.68 7.52
N THR A 11 -1.73 -11.76 8.07
CA THR A 11 -1.90 -12.08 9.49
C THR A 11 -1.26 -11.02 10.39
N ARG A 12 -0.05 -10.55 10.04
CA ARG A 12 0.64 -9.46 10.74
C ARG A 12 -0.14 -8.14 10.69
N TRP A 13 -0.72 -7.82 9.54
CA TRP A 13 -1.64 -6.69 9.41
C TRP A 13 -2.85 -6.83 10.33
N ASN A 14 -3.50 -7.99 10.35
CA ASN A 14 -4.64 -8.22 11.24
C ASN A 14 -4.26 -8.04 12.72
N ARG A 15 -3.06 -8.50 13.11
CA ARG A 15 -2.47 -8.30 14.45
C ARG A 15 -2.08 -6.86 14.75
N GLY A 16 -1.94 -6.01 13.74
CA GLY A 16 -1.55 -4.61 13.88
C GLY A 16 -0.05 -4.37 13.91
N GLU A 17 0.74 -5.32 13.44
CA GLU A 17 2.18 -5.13 13.25
C GLU A 17 2.48 -4.18 12.10
N PHE A 18 1.65 -4.22 11.04
CA PHE A 18 1.75 -3.28 9.93
C PHE A 18 0.79 -2.10 10.11
N LYS A 19 1.27 -0.91 9.77
CA LYS A 19 0.51 0.34 9.90
C LYS A 19 -0.19 0.75 8.61
N VAL A 20 0.34 0.34 7.45
CA VAL A 20 -0.22 0.64 6.14
C VAL A 20 -0.56 -0.62 5.32
N GLN A 21 -1.73 -0.61 4.68
CA GLN A 21 -2.12 -1.57 3.65
C GLN A 21 -2.08 -0.92 2.26
N LEU A 22 -1.46 -1.59 1.30
CA LEU A 22 -1.31 -1.13 -0.08
C LEU A 22 -2.34 -1.81 -0.96
N ASN A 23 -3.18 -1.03 -1.63
CA ASN A 23 -4.22 -1.51 -2.55
C ASN A 23 -3.97 -0.99 -3.95
N LEU A 24 -4.51 -1.71 -4.94
CA LEU A 24 -4.58 -1.28 -6.32
C LEU A 24 -6.06 -1.06 -6.67
N PRO A 25 -6.42 -0.01 -7.45
CA PRO A 25 -7.81 0.32 -7.77
C PRO A 25 -8.50 -0.79 -8.57
N ASN A 26 -7.75 -1.57 -9.35
CA ASN A 26 -8.28 -2.63 -10.21
C ASN A 26 -8.10 -4.05 -9.62
N ASN A 27 -7.59 -4.18 -8.39
CA ASN A 27 -7.47 -5.49 -7.75
C ASN A 27 -8.28 -5.57 -6.45
N PRO A 28 -9.06 -6.64 -6.26
CA PRO A 28 -9.74 -6.89 -5.00
C PRO A 28 -8.79 -7.31 -3.88
N ARG A 29 -7.54 -7.65 -4.22
CA ARG A 29 -6.49 -8.04 -3.27
C ARG A 29 -5.52 -6.88 -3.04
N PRO A 30 -5.02 -6.71 -1.81
CA PRO A 30 -3.92 -5.79 -1.54
C PRO A 30 -2.70 -6.18 -2.38
N MET A 31 -1.91 -5.20 -2.80
CA MET A 31 -0.58 -5.43 -3.35
C MET A 31 0.39 -5.88 -2.25
N GLY A 32 0.25 -5.31 -1.05
CA GLY A 32 1.18 -5.54 0.05
C GLY A 32 0.86 -4.72 1.30
N PHE A 33 1.80 -4.71 2.23
CA PHE A 33 1.73 -4.00 3.50
C PHE A 33 3.07 -3.35 3.83
N CYS A 34 3.05 -2.24 4.56
CA CYS A 34 4.26 -1.61 5.06
C CYS A 34 4.01 -0.88 6.39
N ASP A 35 5.07 -0.37 7.00
CA ASP A 35 5.02 0.36 8.27
C ASP A 35 4.66 1.85 8.09
N GLY A 36 4.60 2.32 6.84
CA GLY A 36 4.30 3.72 6.53
C GLY A 36 5.51 4.64 6.67
N SER A 37 6.71 4.10 6.60
CA SER A 37 7.94 4.89 6.63
C SER A 37 8.07 5.72 5.35
N PRO A 38 8.80 6.84 5.39
CA PRO A 38 9.05 7.66 4.19
C PRO A 38 9.78 6.86 3.09
N GLU A 39 10.61 5.89 3.46
CA GLU A 39 11.27 4.97 2.53
C GLU A 39 10.26 4.09 1.78
N ASP A 40 9.19 3.64 2.43
CA ASP A 40 8.12 2.86 1.79
C ASP A 40 7.40 3.68 0.74
N VAL A 41 7.17 4.98 1.01
CA VAL A 41 6.52 5.88 0.06
C VAL A 41 7.38 6.06 -1.19
N ALA A 42 8.70 6.22 -1.01
CA ALA A 42 9.63 6.37 -2.13
C ALA A 42 9.66 5.11 -3.01
N GLU A 43 9.77 3.93 -2.39
CA GLU A 43 9.72 2.66 -3.11
C GLU A 43 8.38 2.46 -3.84
N LEU A 44 7.25 2.79 -3.22
CA LEU A 44 5.94 2.70 -3.87
C LEU A 44 5.82 3.62 -5.07
N CYS A 45 6.37 4.83 -4.96
CA CYS A 45 6.42 5.77 -6.06
C CYS A 45 7.21 5.17 -7.22
N SER A 46 8.42 4.66 -6.96
CA SER A 46 9.27 4.03 -7.99
C SER A 46 8.65 2.77 -8.62
N ILE A 47 7.93 1.97 -7.85
CA ILE A 47 7.20 0.81 -8.40
C ILE A 47 6.05 1.28 -9.30
N ALA A 48 5.25 2.26 -8.86
CA ALA A 48 4.16 2.79 -9.66
C ALA A 48 4.65 3.47 -10.96
N GLU A 49 5.78 4.18 -10.89
CA GLU A 49 6.46 4.74 -12.08
C GLU A 49 6.94 3.63 -13.03
N SER A 50 7.51 2.54 -12.50
CA SER A 50 8.00 1.42 -13.31
C SER A 50 6.89 0.61 -13.97
N GLU A 51 5.73 0.51 -13.34
CA GLU A 51 4.56 -0.18 -13.89
C GLU A 51 3.84 0.63 -15.00
N GLY A 52 4.37 1.81 -15.35
CA GLY A 52 3.82 2.65 -16.42
C GLY A 52 2.54 3.37 -16.02
N ALA A 53 2.32 3.62 -14.71
CA ALA A 53 1.26 4.51 -14.28
C ALA A 53 1.58 5.94 -14.72
N ASP A 54 0.88 6.41 -15.76
CA ASP A 54 1.02 7.76 -16.34
C ASP A 54 0.85 8.87 -15.27
N ASP A 55 0.08 8.57 -14.21
CA ASP A 55 -0.13 9.45 -13.07
C ASP A 55 -0.07 8.66 -11.75
N VAL A 56 1.09 8.70 -11.09
CA VAL A 56 1.34 8.04 -9.80
C VAL A 56 0.62 8.80 -8.68
N LYS A 57 -0.65 8.46 -8.46
CA LYS A 57 -1.44 8.96 -7.33
C LYS A 57 -1.52 7.91 -6.23
N ILE A 58 -0.91 8.21 -5.08
CA ILE A 58 -1.08 7.42 -3.86
C ILE A 58 -2.19 8.07 -3.02
N HIS A 59 -3.38 7.47 -3.05
CA HIS A 59 -4.48 7.93 -2.21
C HIS A 59 -4.33 7.37 -0.79
N LYS A 60 -3.87 8.20 0.14
CA LYS A 60 -3.69 7.83 1.55
C LYS A 60 -4.97 8.04 2.34
N LYS A 61 -5.57 6.94 2.82
CA LYS A 61 -6.76 6.95 3.67
C LYS A 61 -6.39 6.54 5.09
N HIS A 62 -6.50 7.47 6.04
CA HIS A 62 -6.31 7.20 7.46
C HIS A 62 -7.56 6.56 8.05
N LEU A 63 -7.40 5.45 8.77
CA LEU A 63 -8.45 4.74 9.48
C LEU A 63 -8.49 5.16 10.96
N LYS A 64 -9.68 5.06 11.58
CA LYS A 64 -9.88 5.35 13.01
C LYS A 64 -9.03 4.49 13.95
N SER A 65 -8.57 3.33 13.48
CA SER A 65 -7.70 2.42 14.22
C SER A 65 -6.23 2.87 14.27
N GLY A 66 -5.87 4.02 13.69
CA GLY A 66 -4.48 4.51 13.60
C GLY A 66 -3.67 3.88 12.48
N ARG A 67 -4.32 3.07 11.63
CA ARG A 67 -3.75 2.44 10.43
C ARG A 67 -4.11 3.25 9.19
N GLU A 68 -3.42 2.99 8.09
CA GLU A 68 -3.63 3.67 6.82
C GLU A 68 -3.86 2.67 5.69
N VAL A 69 -4.61 3.08 4.69
CA VAL A 69 -4.80 2.35 3.45
C VAL A 69 -4.34 3.26 2.33
N TRP A 70 -3.32 2.84 1.62
CA TRP A 70 -2.78 3.58 0.49
C TRP A 70 -3.20 2.87 -0.80
N THR A 71 -3.95 3.56 -1.64
CA THR A 71 -4.35 3.03 -2.95
C THR A 71 -3.43 3.62 -4.01
N LEU A 72 -2.70 2.77 -4.75
CA LEU A 72 -1.80 3.17 -5.83
C LEU A 72 -2.57 3.25 -7.15
N GLY A 73 -2.75 4.45 -7.69
CA GLY A 73 -3.44 4.72 -8.95
C GLY A 73 -4.62 5.68 -8.79
N GLY A 74 -4.97 6.37 -9.88
CA GLY A 74 -6.21 7.16 -9.99
C GLY A 74 -7.38 6.32 -10.53
N PRO A 75 -8.64 6.64 -10.19
CA PRO A 75 -9.76 6.19 -11.01
C PRO A 75 -9.57 6.80 -12.40
N GLY A 76 -9.29 5.95 -13.39
CA GLY A 76 -9.46 6.32 -14.80
C GLY A 76 -10.93 6.51 -15.13
#